data_AF-A0A975F921-F1
#
_entry.id   AF-A0A975F921-F1
#
_cell.length_a   1.000
_cell.length_b   1.000
_cell.length_c   1.000
_cell.angle_alpha   90.00
_cell.angle_beta   90.00
_cell.angle_gamma   90.00
#
_symmetry.space_group_name_H-M   'P 1'
#
loop_
_entity.id
_entity.type
_entity.pdbx_description
1 polymer ?
#
loop_
_entity_poly.entity_id
_entity_poly.type
_entity_poly.pdbx_seq_one_letter_code
_entity_poly.pdbx_strand_id
1 'polypeptide(L)'
;MHFSPLQLILVLVIVILLFGTKKLRNMGGDLGEAFKNFRKAVKDGDDAETQKDVAVQKVDQQPPAQPIPQGRVIDSEAKEKDKV
;
A
#
# COMPACT_ATOMS: atom_id res chain seq x y z
N MET A 1 2.53 -19.52 36.84
CA MET A 1 1.42 -19.11 35.96
C MET A 1 1.88 -19.29 34.53
N HIS A 2 1.39 -20.33 33.84
CA HIS A 2 1.84 -20.66 32.49
C HIS A 2 1.07 -19.80 31.49
N PHE A 3 1.59 -18.61 31.20
CA PHE A 3 1.19 -17.86 30.01
C PHE A 3 1.76 -18.60 28.80
N SER A 4 0.96 -19.48 28.24
CA SER A 4 1.33 -20.28 27.07
C SER A 4 1.21 -19.41 25.81
N PRO A 5 2.13 -19.51 24.85
CA PRO A 5 2.05 -18.80 23.57
C PRO A 5 0.70 -18.95 22.87
N LEU A 6 0.02 -20.10 23.05
CA LEU A 6 -1.31 -20.35 22.49
C LEU A 6 -2.40 -19.44 23.06
N GLN A 7 -2.30 -19.04 24.32
CA GLN A 7 -3.25 -18.11 24.94
C GLN A 7 -3.10 -16.71 24.33
N LEU A 8 -1.87 -16.26 24.08
CA LEU A 8 -1.61 -14.98 23.41
C LEU A 8 -2.17 -14.97 21.99
N ILE A 9 -2.06 -16.08 21.24
CA ILE A 9 -2.65 -16.20 19.91
C ILE A 9 -4.18 -16.12 19.97
N LEU A 10 -4.82 -16.83 20.90
CA LEU A 10 -6.28 -16.81 21.02
C LEU A 10 -6.79 -15.39 21.34
N VAL A 11 -6.13 -14.69 22.26
CA VAL A 11 -6.47 -13.30 22.60
C VAL A 11 -6.25 -12.38 21.39
N LEU A 12 -5.15 -12.54 20.65
CA LEU A 12 -4.88 -11.76 19.44
C LEU A 12 -5.99 -11.92 18.39
N VAL A 13 -6.47 -13.14 18.17
CA VAL A 13 -7.58 -13.40 17.23
C VAL A 13 -8.84 -12.63 17.63
N ILE A 14 -9.21 -12.66 18.92
CA ILE A 14 -10.37 -11.93 19.42
C ILE A 14 -10.20 -10.43 19.22
N VAL A 15 -9.03 -9.87 19.53
CA VAL A 15 -8.73 -8.43 19.31
C VAL A 15 -8.89 -8.07 17.83
N ILE A 16 -8.36 -8.88 16.90
CA ILE A 16 -8.51 -8.64 15.45
C ILE A 16 -9.99 -8.64 15.04
N LEU A 17 -10.82 -9.53 15.61
CA LEU A 17 -12.24 -9.60 15.32
C LEU A 17 -13.01 -8.37 15.86
N LEU A 18 -12.67 -7.88 17.05
CA LEU A 18 -13.30 -6.71 17.66
C LEU A 18 -12.96 -5.41 16.93
N PHE A 19 -11.68 -5.20 16.64
CA PHE A 19 -11.21 -3.98 15.97
C PHE A 19 -11.36 -4.05 14.44
N GLY A 20 -11.47 -5.25 13.89
CA GLY A 20 -11.44 -5.52 12.45
C GLY A 20 -10.04 -5.38 11.85
N THR A 21 -9.78 -6.11 10.77
CA THR A 21 -8.47 -6.09 10.07
C THR A 21 -8.16 -4.74 9.42
N LYS A 22 -9.17 -3.93 9.10
CA LYS A 22 -9.00 -2.63 8.43
C LYS A 22 -8.37 -1.57 9.33
N LYS A 23 -8.83 -1.45 10.58
CA LYS A 23 -8.23 -0.55 11.58
C LYS A 23 -6.83 -1.02 11.97
N LEU A 24 -6.68 -2.33 12.17
CA LEU A 24 -5.39 -2.92 12.54
C LEU A 24 -4.35 -2.80 11.42
N ARG A 25 -4.75 -2.88 10.14
CA ARG A 25 -3.83 -2.65 9.01
C ARG A 25 -3.42 -1.18 8.90
N ASN A 26 -4.36 -0.25 9.06
CA ASN A 26 -4.06 1.18 8.99
C ASN A 26 -3.13 1.62 10.13
N MET A 27 -3.37 1.18 11.38
CA MET A 27 -2.49 1.54 12.49
C MET A 27 -1.24 0.65 12.60
N GLY A 28 -1.35 -0.61 12.19
CA GLY A 28 -0.26 -1.57 12.21
C GLY A 28 0.80 -1.32 11.14
N GLY A 29 0.46 -0.66 10.03
CA GLY A 29 1.45 -0.18 9.05
C GLY A 29 2.42 0.81 9.70
N ASP A 30 1.88 1.89 10.26
CA ASP A 30 2.66 2.96 10.89
C ASP A 30 3.48 2.46 12.10
N LEU A 31 2.83 1.69 12.99
CA LEU A 31 3.50 1.10 14.14
C LEU A 31 4.52 0.03 13.74
N GLY A 32 4.22 -0.74 12.69
CA GLY A 32 5.10 -1.78 12.16
C GLY A 32 6.35 -1.20 11.51
N GLU A 33 6.23 -0.07 10.82
CA GLU A 33 7.36 0.64 10.21
C GLU A 33 8.27 1.26 11.28
N ALA A 34 7.70 1.91 12.30
CA ALA A 34 8.46 2.42 13.45
C ALA A 34 9.18 1.28 14.20
N PHE A 35 8.49 0.16 14.43
CA PHE A 35 9.08 -1.01 15.12
C PHE A 35 10.14 -1.71 14.26
N LYS A 36 9.97 -1.76 12.93
CA LYS A 36 10.97 -2.29 11.99
C LYS A 36 12.25 -1.44 12.03
N ASN A 37 12.11 -0.12 12.02
CA ASN A 37 13.25 0.79 12.09
C ASN A 37 13.92 0.73 13.47
N PHE A 38 13.15 0.58 14.55
CA PHE A 38 13.68 0.35 15.89
C PHE A 38 14.50 -0.94 15.97
N ARG A 39 13.94 -2.07 15.49
CA ARG A 39 14.67 -3.35 15.46
C ARG A 39 15.93 -3.26 14.59
N LYS A 40 15.86 -2.56 13.46
CA LYS A 40 16.99 -2.33 12.57
C LYS A 40 18.08 -1.50 13.26
N ALA A 41 17.72 -0.40 13.92
CA ALA A 41 18.67 0.44 14.66
C ALA A 41 19.31 -0.28 15.85
N VAL A 42 18.56 -1.11 16.58
CA VAL A 42 19.10 -1.92 17.68
C VAL A 42 20.06 -3.01 17.18
N LYS A 43 19.82 -3.53 15.98
CA LYS A 43 20.67 -4.56 15.37
C LYS A 43 21.89 -3.98 14.64
N ASP A 44 21.72 -2.84 13.95
CA ASP A 44 22.79 -2.10 13.25
C ASP A 44 23.64 -1.27 14.25
N GLY A 45 23.18 -1.05 15.48
CA GLY A 45 23.99 -0.46 16.54
C GLY A 45 25.14 -1.37 17.01
N ASP A 46 25.09 -2.66 16.66
CA ASP A 46 26.13 -3.66 16.92
C ASP A 46 27.06 -3.87 15.70
N ASP A 47 26.58 -3.57 14.49
CA ASP A 47 27.32 -3.68 13.22
C ASP A 47 27.11 -2.39 12.40
N ALA A 48 28.03 -1.44 12.56
CA ALA A 48 27.95 -0.13 11.91
C ALA A 48 27.99 -0.22 10.37
N GLU A 49 27.18 0.63 9.74
CA GLU A 49 27.19 1.02 8.32
C GLU A 49 26.66 -0.02 7.30
N THR A 50 25.39 0.14 6.86
CA THR A 50 25.01 0.12 5.42
C THR A 50 23.49 0.13 5.20
N GLN A 51 23.02 1.29 4.73
CA GLN A 51 22.00 1.51 3.69
C GLN A 51 20.51 1.09 3.89
N LYS A 52 19.73 1.83 3.09
CA LYS A 52 18.39 1.58 2.56
C LYS A 52 17.25 2.12 3.42
N ASP A 53 17.06 3.43 3.26
CA ASP A 53 15.94 3.97 2.49
C ASP A 53 15.23 2.86 1.68
N VAL A 54 14.15 2.30 2.23
CA VAL A 54 13.22 1.47 1.46
C VAL A 54 11.92 2.23 1.47
N ALA A 55 11.83 3.20 0.56
CA ALA A 55 10.58 3.63 -0.02
C ALA A 55 9.76 2.38 -0.39
N VAL A 56 8.66 2.14 0.33
CA VAL A 56 7.54 1.35 -0.17
C VAL A 56 6.40 2.32 -0.42
N GLN A 57 6.55 3.11 -1.48
CA GLN A 57 5.40 3.50 -2.28
C GLN A 57 4.79 2.22 -2.85
N LYS A 58 3.70 1.75 -2.26
CA LYS A 58 2.70 0.90 -2.92
C LYS A 58 1.39 0.96 -2.14
N VAL A 59 0.64 2.03 -2.37
CA VAL A 59 -0.82 1.97 -2.31
C VAL A 59 -1.29 2.11 -3.75
N ASP A 60 -1.37 0.96 -4.42
CA ASP A 60 -2.20 0.75 -5.60
C ASP A 60 -3.61 1.29 -5.29
N GLN A 61 -3.92 2.46 -5.86
CA GLN A 61 -5.28 2.93 -6.07
C GLN A 61 -5.80 2.26 -7.34
N GLN A 62 -6.80 1.39 -7.22
CA GLN A 62 -7.60 0.95 -8.36
C GLN A 62 -8.98 0.48 -7.88
N PRO A 63 -10.08 0.61 -8.66
CA PRO A 63 -10.56 1.70 -9.53
C PRO A 63 -11.96 2.22 -9.09
N PRO A 64 -12.47 3.33 -9.67
CA PRO A 64 -13.84 3.23 -10.17
C PRO A 64 -14.06 3.85 -11.56
N ALA A 65 -14.93 3.18 -12.31
CA ALA A 65 -15.78 3.68 -13.39
C ALA A 65 -15.17 3.96 -14.79
N GLN A 66 -15.21 2.91 -15.61
CA GLN A 66 -15.72 2.81 -16.99
C GLN A 66 -15.42 3.91 -18.05
N PRO A 67 -15.03 3.51 -19.27
CA PRO A 67 -14.78 4.42 -20.39
C PRO A 67 -16.12 4.91 -20.99
N ILE A 68 -16.31 6.22 -21.10
CA ILE A 68 -17.31 6.76 -22.03
C ILE A 68 -16.57 7.00 -23.36
N PRO A 69 -16.92 6.24 -24.42
CA PRO A 69 -16.34 6.42 -25.74
C PRO A 69 -16.88 7.72 -26.34
N GLN A 70 -16.06 8.76 -26.40
CA GLN A 70 -16.38 9.91 -27.24
C GLN A 70 -16.04 9.56 -28.68
N GLY A 71 -17.01 8.95 -29.34
CA GLY A 71 -17.13 9.03 -30.78
C GLY A 71 -17.25 10.50 -31.18
N ARG A 72 -16.14 11.07 -31.65
CA ARG A 72 -16.16 12.17 -32.60
C ARG A 72 -15.58 11.65 -33.90
N VAL A 73 -16.42 10.95 -34.64
CA VAL A 73 -16.29 10.91 -36.10
C VAL A 73 -16.52 12.34 -36.57
N ILE A 74 -15.48 12.97 -37.12
CA ILE A 74 -15.58 13.82 -38.30
C ILE A 74 -14.16 13.98 -38.83
N ASP A 75 -13.96 13.23 -39.91
CA ASP A 75 -12.87 13.20 -40.86
C ASP A 75 -12.11 14.52 -40.99
N SER A 76 -10.78 14.43 -40.86
CA SER A 76 -9.86 15.43 -41.40
C SER A 76 -8.78 14.69 -42.16
N GLU A 77 -9.14 14.18 -43.33
CA GLU A 77 -8.16 13.73 -44.33
C GLU A 77 -8.74 13.82 -45.74
N ALA A 78 -7.96 14.44 -46.64
CA ALA A 78 -8.13 14.61 -48.10
C ALA A 78 -9.31 15.50 -48.55
N LYS A 79 -9.23 16.40 -49.54
CA LYS A 79 -8.26 16.71 -50.60
C LYS A 79 -8.72 18.10 -51.16
N GLU A 80 -7.84 19.08 -51.33
CA GLU A 80 -7.33 19.50 -52.65
C GLU A 80 -8.36 20.06 -53.67
N LYS A 81 -8.14 21.33 -54.06
CA LYS A 81 -8.57 22.03 -55.30
C LYS A 81 -10.07 22.35 -55.46
N ASP A 82 -10.42 23.64 -55.52
CA ASP A 82 -10.57 24.32 -56.82
C ASP A 82 -10.68 25.84 -56.66
N LYS A 83 -10.31 26.51 -57.75
CA LYS A 83 -10.06 27.92 -57.97
C LYS A 83 -11.34 28.62 -58.41
N VAL A 84 -11.63 29.80 -57.85
CA VAL A 84 -12.39 30.87 -58.53
C VAL A 84 -11.83 32.22 -58.11
#